data_AF-A0A834CCP1-F1
#
_entry.id   AF-A0A834CCP1-F1
#
_cell.length_a   1.000
_cell.length_b   1.000
_cell.length_c   1.000
_cell.angle_alpha   90.00
_cell.angle_beta   90.00
_cell.angle_gamma   90.00
#
_symmetry.space_group_name_H-M   'P 1'
#
loop_
_entity.id
_entity.type
_entity.pdbx_description
1 polymer ?
#
loop_
_entity_poly.entity_id
_entity_poly.type
_entity_poly.pdbx_seq_one_letter_code
_entity_poly.pdbx_strand_id
1 'polypeptide(L)'
;MKIPFSNEKIINLPVDEFNELLAKHHLNEAQLALIRDIRRRGKNKMAAQNCRKRKLDAIISLEQGVQDLRRDKARLLKEKMEFIRSIRQMKHKMQSLYQEVFSQLRDEEGRPYPPSQYSLQYSADGSVLIMPRSVTAAEQNRKPEKKQKDKKK
;
A
#
# COMPACT_ATOMS: atom_id res chain seq x y z
N MET A 1 -61.78 -12.61 1.16
CA MET A 1 -60.88 -12.31 2.31
C MET A 1 -60.41 -10.87 2.22
N LYS A 2 -60.83 -9.99 3.13
CA LYS A 2 -60.33 -8.60 3.21
C LYS A 2 -59.42 -8.46 4.44
N ILE A 3 -58.28 -7.78 4.29
CA ILE A 3 -57.37 -7.43 5.38
C ILE A 3 -57.47 -5.91 5.60
N PRO A 4 -57.56 -5.43 6.85
CA PRO A 4 -57.78 -4.01 7.15
C PRO A 4 -56.50 -3.15 7.11
N PHE A 5 -55.40 -3.63 6.52
CA PHE A 5 -54.10 -2.96 6.51
C PHE A 5 -53.49 -2.95 5.11
N SER A 6 -52.71 -1.91 4.80
CA SER A 6 -51.93 -1.85 3.58
C SER A 6 -50.71 -2.78 3.66
N ASN A 7 -50.26 -3.25 2.50
CA ASN A 7 -49.04 -4.05 2.39
C ASN A 7 -47.82 -3.30 2.94
N GLU A 8 -47.72 -1.99 2.69
CA GLU A 8 -46.62 -1.17 3.20
C GLU A 8 -46.57 -1.16 4.73
N LYS A 9 -47.72 -0.98 5.39
CA LYS A 9 -47.81 -1.03 6.86
C LYS A 9 -47.41 -2.40 7.39
N ILE A 10 -47.90 -3.48 6.76
CA ILE A 10 -47.56 -4.86 7.13
C ILE A 10 -46.05 -5.14 7.01
N ILE A 11 -45.39 -4.63 5.97
CA ILE A 11 -43.98 -4.92 5.66
C ILE A 11 -43.02 -4.07 6.52
N ASN A 12 -43.34 -2.80 6.74
CA ASN A 12 -42.39 -1.82 7.27
C ASN A 12 -42.44 -1.65 8.79
N LEU A 13 -43.54 -2.04 9.46
CA LEU A 13 -43.64 -1.92 10.92
C LEU A 13 -42.51 -2.70 11.64
N PRO A 14 -41.96 -2.17 12.74
CA PRO A 14 -41.14 -2.95 13.68
C PRO A 14 -41.86 -4.22 14.17
N VAL A 15 -41.12 -5.20 14.67
CA VAL A 15 -41.72 -6.48 15.09
C VAL A 15 -42.71 -6.31 16.25
N ASP A 16 -42.39 -5.44 17.20
CA ASP A 16 -43.23 -5.20 18.39
C ASP A 16 -44.54 -4.52 18.00
N GLU A 17 -44.47 -3.40 17.26
CA GLU A 17 -45.65 -2.71 16.74
C GLU A 17 -46.50 -3.58 15.80
N PHE A 18 -45.86 -4.44 15.02
CA PHE A 18 -46.57 -5.41 14.17
C PHE A 18 -47.34 -6.42 15.01
N ASN A 19 -46.74 -6.96 16.07
CA ASN A 19 -47.41 -7.91 16.97
C ASN A 19 -48.56 -7.22 17.73
N GLU A 20 -48.37 -5.98 18.19
CA GLU A 20 -49.45 -5.19 18.78
C GLU A 20 -50.60 -4.95 17.81
N LEU A 21 -50.30 -4.62 16.55
CA LEU A 21 -51.30 -4.43 15.51
C LEU A 21 -52.12 -5.71 15.30
N LEU A 22 -51.47 -6.88 15.31
CA LEU A 22 -52.18 -8.17 15.19
C LEU A 22 -53.03 -8.48 16.43
N ALA A 23 -52.57 -8.13 17.63
CA ALA A 23 -53.29 -8.38 18.88
C ALA A 23 -54.52 -7.47 19.05
N LYS A 24 -54.45 -6.22 18.57
CA LYS A 24 -55.55 -5.22 18.68
C LYS A 24 -56.73 -5.51 17.74
N HIS A 25 -56.56 -6.34 16.71
CA HIS A 25 -57.59 -6.63 15.72
C HIS A 25 -58.09 -8.09 15.83
N HIS A 26 -59.41 -8.28 15.85
CA HIS A 26 -60.02 -9.61 15.84
C HIS A 26 -59.91 -10.24 14.44
N LEU A 27 -58.76 -10.86 14.17
CA LEU A 27 -58.42 -11.52 12.91
C LEU A 27 -58.55 -13.04 13.07
N ASN A 28 -59.07 -13.71 12.04
CA ASN A 28 -59.09 -15.16 12.01
C ASN A 28 -57.71 -15.74 11.59
N GLU A 29 -57.52 -17.04 11.79
CA GLU A 29 -56.25 -17.73 11.52
C GLU A 29 -55.79 -17.57 10.06
N ALA A 30 -56.71 -17.66 9.10
CA ALA A 30 -56.40 -17.51 7.68
C ALA A 30 -55.93 -16.08 7.33
N GLN A 31 -56.52 -15.05 7.95
CA GLN A 31 -56.08 -13.66 7.81
C GLN A 31 -54.69 -13.45 8.45
N LEU A 32 -54.45 -14.01 9.64
CA LEU A 32 -53.15 -13.95 10.31
C LEU A 32 -52.05 -14.60 9.47
N ALA A 33 -52.31 -15.79 8.91
CA ALA A 33 -51.40 -16.50 8.01
C ALA A 33 -51.07 -15.66 6.77
N LEU A 34 -52.09 -15.07 6.14
CA LEU A 34 -51.92 -14.21 4.96
C LEU A 34 -51.09 -12.95 5.28
N ILE A 35 -51.37 -12.26 6.39
CA ILE A 35 -50.62 -11.05 6.80
C ILE A 35 -49.15 -11.38 7.06
N ARG A 36 -48.87 -12.47 7.78
CA ARG A 36 -47.49 -12.92 8.04
C ARG A 36 -46.77 -13.26 6.74
N ASP A 37 -47.44 -13.91 5.81
CA ASP A 37 -46.85 -14.28 4.52
C ASP A 37 -46.59 -13.05 3.61
N ILE A 38 -47.49 -12.07 3.62
CA ILE A 38 -47.25 -10.76 2.95
C ILE A 38 -46.00 -10.10 3.53
N ARG A 39 -45.89 -10.02 4.87
CA ARG A 39 -44.72 -9.43 5.55
C ARG A 39 -43.44 -10.18 5.20
N ARG A 40 -43.46 -11.52 5.29
CA ARG A 40 -42.32 -12.39 4.97
C ARG A 40 -41.83 -12.17 3.54
N ARG A 41 -42.73 -12.19 2.56
CA ARG A 41 -42.39 -11.96 1.15
C ARG A 41 -41.86 -10.55 0.91
N GLY A 42 -42.48 -9.54 1.51
CA GLY A 42 -42.02 -8.15 1.42
C GLY A 42 -40.62 -7.94 2.02
N LYS A 43 -40.37 -8.48 3.22
CA LYS A 43 -39.04 -8.45 3.85
C LYS A 43 -37.99 -9.16 3.00
N ASN A 44 -38.29 -10.33 2.44
CA ASN A 44 -37.37 -11.06 1.56
C ASN A 44 -37.04 -10.27 0.28
N LYS A 45 -38.04 -9.60 -0.31
CA LYS A 45 -37.82 -8.71 -1.47
C LYS A 45 -36.84 -7.58 -1.13
N MET A 46 -37.05 -6.90 0.01
CA MET A 46 -36.17 -5.83 0.49
C MET A 46 -34.77 -6.35 0.81
N ALA A 47 -34.65 -7.51 1.44
CA ALA A 47 -33.37 -8.13 1.77
C ALA A 47 -32.57 -8.46 0.50
N ALA A 48 -33.23 -9.01 -0.52
CA ALA A 48 -32.60 -9.29 -1.82
C ALA A 48 -32.13 -8.00 -2.51
N GLN A 49 -32.94 -6.93 -2.48
CA GLN A 49 -32.56 -5.62 -3.02
C GLN A 49 -31.34 -5.04 -2.28
N ASN A 50 -31.35 -5.07 -0.94
CA ASN A 50 -30.23 -4.58 -0.12
C ASN A 50 -28.97 -5.43 -0.30
N CYS A 51 -29.11 -6.74 -0.54
CA CYS A 51 -27.98 -7.60 -0.87
C CYS A 51 -27.36 -7.22 -2.22
N ARG A 52 -28.19 -7.04 -3.26
CA ARG A 52 -27.75 -6.57 -4.58
C ARG A 52 -27.09 -5.20 -4.50
N LYS A 53 -27.69 -4.25 -3.77
CA LYS A 53 -27.14 -2.91 -3.56
C LYS A 53 -25.75 -2.99 -2.92
N ARG A 54 -25.62 -3.70 -1.79
CA ARG A 54 -24.31 -3.89 -1.13
C ARG A 54 -23.26 -4.54 -2.03
N LYS A 55 -23.67 -5.50 -2.87
CA LYS A 55 -22.75 -6.16 -3.82
C LYS A 55 -22.27 -5.17 -4.89
N LEU A 56 -23.16 -4.35 -5.44
CA LEU A 56 -22.81 -3.31 -6.40
C LEU A 56 -21.91 -2.24 -5.78
N ASP A 57 -22.24 -1.75 -4.59
CA ASP A 57 -21.43 -0.77 -3.86
C ASP A 57 -20.01 -1.31 -3.62
N ALA A 58 -19.88 -2.59 -3.27
CA ALA A 58 -18.58 -3.24 -3.10
C ALA A 58 -17.79 -3.35 -4.42
N ILE A 59 -18.47 -3.66 -5.55
CA ILE A 59 -17.83 -3.70 -6.87
C ILE A 59 -17.28 -2.31 -7.22
N ILE A 60 -18.11 -1.26 -7.10
CA ILE A 60 -17.71 0.12 -7.39
C ILE A 60 -16.52 0.55 -6.52
N SER A 61 -16.56 0.25 -5.22
CA SER A 61 -15.47 0.56 -4.30
C SER A 61 -14.17 -0.16 -4.69
N LEU A 62 -14.24 -1.42 -5.09
CA LEU A 62 -13.08 -2.18 -5.56
C LEU A 62 -12.53 -1.62 -6.88
N GLU A 63 -13.39 -1.26 -7.83
CA GLU A 63 -12.98 -0.62 -9.09
C GLU A 63 -12.24 0.70 -8.84
N GLN A 64 -12.76 1.53 -7.94
CA GLN A 64 -12.10 2.76 -7.52
C GLN A 64 -10.73 2.48 -6.88
N GLY A 65 -10.65 1.52 -5.96
CA GLY A 65 -9.40 1.12 -5.32
C GLY A 65 -8.34 0.61 -6.33
N VAL A 66 -8.76 -0.14 -7.34
CA VAL A 66 -7.86 -0.58 -8.43
C VAL A 66 -7.34 0.61 -9.23
N GLN A 67 -8.19 1.60 -9.53
CA GLN A 67 -7.76 2.81 -10.25
C GLN A 67 -6.77 3.63 -9.43
N ASP A 68 -6.98 3.78 -8.13
CA ASP A 68 -6.08 4.50 -7.25
C ASP A 68 -4.72 3.80 -7.14
N LEU A 69 -4.70 2.47 -6.97
CA LEU A 69 -3.46 1.68 -7.01
C LEU A 69 -2.70 1.81 -8.34
N ARG A 70 -3.41 1.91 -9.48
CA ARG A 70 -2.77 2.14 -10.78
C ARG A 70 -2.12 3.52 -10.85
N ARG A 71 -2.78 4.56 -10.34
CA ARG A 71 -2.23 5.94 -10.28
C ARG A 71 -0.99 5.98 -9.39
N ASP A 72 -1.05 5.36 -8.21
CA ASP A 72 0.09 5.30 -7.30
C ASP A 72 1.26 4.54 -7.89
N LYS A 73 1.01 3.41 -8.56
CA LYS A 73 2.05 2.68 -9.29
C LYS A 73 2.72 3.56 -10.34
N ALA A 74 1.95 4.31 -11.12
CA ALA A 74 2.50 5.21 -12.14
C ALA A 74 3.36 6.32 -11.52
N ARG A 75 2.89 6.92 -10.42
CA ARG A 75 3.64 7.94 -9.66
C ARG A 75 4.96 7.39 -9.12
N LEU A 76 4.93 6.23 -8.44
CA LEU A 76 6.13 5.60 -7.89
C LEU A 76 7.15 5.21 -8.98
N LEU A 77 6.68 4.78 -10.16
CA LEU A 77 7.58 4.51 -11.29
C LEU A 77 8.25 5.77 -11.81
N LYS A 78 7.53 6.90 -11.84
CA LYS A 78 8.10 8.21 -12.20
C LYS A 78 9.16 8.64 -11.19
N GLU A 79 8.85 8.61 -9.90
CA GLU A 79 9.78 8.94 -8.82
C GLU A 79 11.04 8.06 -8.87
N LYS A 80 10.88 6.75 -9.10
CA LYS A 80 12.01 5.82 -9.29
C LYS A 80 12.93 6.26 -10.43
N MET A 81 12.37 6.68 -11.56
CA MET A 81 13.17 7.15 -12.71
C MET A 81 13.92 8.45 -12.38
N GLU A 82 13.28 9.37 -11.65
CA GLU A 82 13.92 10.61 -11.17
C GLU A 82 15.07 10.32 -10.21
N PHE A 83 14.88 9.40 -9.25
CA PHE A 83 15.96 8.97 -8.36
C PHE A 83 17.13 8.33 -9.11
N ILE A 84 16.87 7.45 -10.08
CA ILE A 84 17.94 6.85 -10.90
C ILE A 84 18.72 7.94 -11.64
N ARG A 85 18.03 8.94 -12.21
CA ARG A 85 18.68 10.07 -12.88
C ARG A 85 19.53 10.88 -11.90
N SER A 86 18.99 11.20 -10.72
CA SER A 86 19.69 11.94 -9.67
C SER A 86 20.95 11.20 -9.19
N ILE A 87 20.86 9.90 -8.93
CA ILE A 87 22.01 9.06 -8.55
C ILE A 87 23.08 9.06 -9.64
N ARG A 88 22.70 8.92 -10.91
CA ARG A 88 23.67 8.97 -12.03
C ARG A 88 24.36 10.33 -12.10
N GLN A 89 23.61 11.41 -11.96
CA GLN A 89 24.18 12.76 -11.97
C GLN A 89 25.13 12.98 -10.79
N MET A 90 24.76 12.55 -9.59
CA MET A 90 25.60 12.66 -8.41
C MET A 90 26.88 11.84 -8.54
N LYS A 91 26.77 10.60 -9.03
CA LYS A 91 27.94 9.75 -9.31
C LYS A 91 28.89 10.41 -10.30
N HIS A 92 28.34 11.02 -11.36
CA HIS A 92 29.16 11.72 -12.34
C HIS A 92 29.88 12.93 -11.73
N LYS A 93 29.15 13.78 -10.98
CA LYS A 93 29.74 14.92 -10.25
C LYS A 93 30.84 14.47 -9.29
N MET A 94 30.59 13.40 -8.52
CA MET A 94 31.58 12.85 -7.59
C MET A 94 32.82 12.34 -8.33
N GLN A 95 32.65 11.64 -9.45
CA GLN A 95 33.78 11.18 -10.26
C GLN A 95 34.59 12.34 -10.84
N SER A 96 33.93 13.40 -11.31
CA SER A 96 34.60 14.61 -11.81
C SER A 96 35.40 15.30 -10.71
N LEU A 97 34.80 15.51 -9.53
CA LEU A 97 35.50 16.08 -8.37
C LEU A 97 36.67 15.20 -7.92
N TYR A 98 36.49 13.88 -7.91
CA TYR A 98 37.54 12.94 -7.58
C TYR A 98 38.73 13.07 -8.56
N GLN A 99 38.45 13.15 -9.86
CA GLN A 99 39.48 13.37 -10.89
C GLN A 99 40.17 14.72 -10.73
N GLU A 100 39.41 15.78 -10.47
CA GLU A 100 39.92 17.13 -10.27
C GLU A 100 40.90 17.18 -9.09
N VAL A 101 40.48 16.68 -7.92
CA VAL A 101 41.35 16.59 -6.74
C VAL A 101 42.60 15.76 -7.07
N PHE A 102 42.44 14.56 -7.64
CA PHE A 102 43.60 13.71 -7.99
C PHE A 102 44.58 14.37 -8.95
N SER A 103 44.08 15.12 -9.94
CA SER A 103 44.92 15.79 -10.93
C SER A 103 45.82 16.88 -10.34
N GLN A 104 45.49 17.36 -9.13
CA GLN A 104 46.26 18.37 -8.41
C GLN A 104 47.23 17.77 -7.38
N LEU A 105 47.06 16.50 -6.99
CA LEU A 105 47.94 15.86 -6.01
C LEU A 105 49.32 15.54 -6.60
N ARG A 106 50.38 15.82 -5.85
CA ARG A 106 51.78 15.54 -6.20
C ARG A 106 52.51 14.85 -5.05
N ASP A 107 53.48 14.00 -5.36
CA ASP A 107 54.40 13.43 -4.38
C ASP A 107 55.47 14.46 -3.94
N GLU A 108 56.34 14.07 -3.00
CA GLU A 108 57.43 14.90 -2.49
C GLU A 108 58.42 15.33 -3.59
N GLU A 109 58.51 14.55 -4.67
CA GLU A 109 59.33 14.88 -5.86
C GLU A 109 58.56 15.69 -6.92
N GLY A 110 57.33 16.11 -6.63
CA GLY A 110 56.51 16.94 -7.52
C GLY A 110 55.85 16.17 -8.68
N ARG A 111 55.84 14.84 -8.67
CA ARG A 111 55.21 13.99 -9.69
C ARG A 111 53.74 13.74 -9.38
N PRO A 112 52.85 13.65 -10.39
CA PRO A 112 51.43 13.39 -10.18
C PRO A 112 51.14 11.96 -9.71
N TYR A 113 50.18 11.81 -8.80
CA TYR A 113 49.68 10.50 -8.38
C TYR A 113 48.76 9.88 -9.45
N PRO A 114 49.06 8.69 -10.00
CA PRO A 114 48.21 8.04 -10.98
C PRO A 114 46.89 7.55 -10.35
N PRO A 115 45.71 7.98 -10.85
CA PRO A 115 44.42 7.56 -10.29
C PRO A 115 44.13 6.06 -10.41
N SER A 116 44.87 5.35 -11.27
CA SER A 116 44.82 3.89 -11.46
C SER A 116 45.55 3.10 -10.38
N GLN A 117 46.50 3.73 -9.69
CA GLN A 117 47.34 3.08 -8.67
C GLN A 117 47.02 3.56 -7.26
N TYR A 118 46.51 4.78 -7.10
CA TYR A 118 46.20 5.39 -5.80
C TYR A 118 44.71 5.76 -5.68
N SER A 119 44.23 5.80 -4.44
CA SER A 119 42.86 6.18 -4.08
C SER A 119 42.82 7.02 -2.80
N LEU A 120 41.87 7.95 -2.72
CA LEU A 120 41.61 8.71 -1.50
C LEU A 120 40.80 7.86 -0.52
N GLN A 121 41.27 7.77 0.71
CA GLN A 121 40.61 7.13 1.85
C GLN A 121 40.18 8.20 2.84
N TYR A 122 39.02 7.99 3.48
CA TYR A 122 38.51 8.88 4.51
C TYR A 122 38.70 8.21 5.86
N SER A 123 39.51 8.82 6.71
CA SER A 123 39.81 8.32 8.04
C SER A 123 38.68 8.64 9.03
N ALA A 124 38.61 7.90 10.14
CA ALA A 124 37.58 8.07 11.16
C ALA A 124 37.63 9.45 11.87
N ASP A 125 38.79 10.11 11.83
CA ASP A 125 39.02 11.46 12.35
C ASP A 125 38.65 12.58 11.36
N GLY A 126 38.19 12.23 10.15
CA GLY A 126 37.82 13.17 9.11
C GLY A 126 38.96 13.60 8.19
N SER A 127 40.17 13.08 8.39
CA SER A 127 41.30 13.32 7.48
C SER A 127 41.14 12.54 6.18
N VAL A 128 41.73 13.06 5.09
CA VAL A 128 41.75 12.41 3.78
C VAL A 128 43.18 11.95 3.49
N LEU A 129 43.35 10.65 3.29
CA LEU A 129 44.66 10.02 3.04
C LEU A 129 44.73 9.48 1.61
N ILE A 130 45.91 9.55 0.99
CA ILE A 130 46.18 8.91 -0.30
C ILE A 130 46.74 7.51 -0.01
N MET A 131 46.10 6.47 -0.53
CA MET A 131 46.53 5.10 -0.34
C MET A 131 46.61 4.33 -1.66
N PRO A 132 47.60 3.43 -1.84
CA PRO A 132 47.64 2.52 -2.99
C PRO A 132 46.38 1.66 -3.06
N ARG A 133 45.83 1.49 -4.26
CA ARG A 133 44.61 0.69 -4.51
C ARG A 133 44.77 -0.79 -4.20
N SER A 134 45.99 -1.31 -4.23
CA SER A 134 46.29 -2.69 -3.79
C SER A 134 45.92 -2.92 -2.33
N VAL A 135 46.11 -1.91 -1.47
CA VAL A 135 45.78 -1.96 -0.05
C VAL A 135 44.27 -1.78 0.17
N THR A 136 43.65 -0.85 -0.54
CA THR A 136 42.21 -0.57 -0.39
C THR A 136 41.32 -1.71 -0.91
N ALA A 137 41.74 -2.43 -1.95
CA ALA A 137 41.04 -3.62 -2.46
C ALA A 137 41.08 -4.80 -1.46
N ALA A 138 42.19 -4.95 -0.72
CA ALA A 138 42.33 -6.00 0.30
C ALA A 138 41.44 -5.74 1.53
N GLU A 139 41.19 -4.47 1.88
CA GLU A 139 40.31 -4.08 2.99
C GLU A 139 38.82 -4.22 2.65
N GLN A 140 38.40 -3.92 1.42
CA GLN A 140 37.00 -4.04 1.00
C GLN A 140 36.51 -5.51 0.96
N ASN A 141 37.42 -6.47 0.79
CA ASN A 141 37.12 -7.91 0.80
C ASN A 141 37.00 -8.50 2.22
N ARG A 142 37.29 -7.73 3.28
CA ARG A 142 37.15 -8.14 4.69
C ARG A 142 35.81 -7.69 5.32
N LYS A 143 34.69 -7.74 4.59
CA LYS A 143 33.37 -7.53 5.22
C LYS A 143 32.90 -8.81 5.93
N PRO A 144 32.35 -8.70 7.16
CA PRO A 144 32.02 -9.86 7.99
C PRO A 144 30.81 -10.61 7.42
N GLU A 145 30.90 -11.95 7.44
CA GLU A 145 29.82 -12.87 7.11
C GLU A 145 28.54 -12.51 7.89
N LYS A 146 27.43 -12.31 7.17
CA LYS A 146 26.11 -12.12 7.77
C LYS A 146 25.70 -13.42 8.46
N LYS A 147 25.69 -13.44 9.80
CA LYS A 147 25.03 -14.48 10.60
C LYS A 147 23.59 -14.69 10.11
N GLN A 148 23.31 -15.94 9.75
CA GLN A 148 22.01 -16.47 9.35
C GLN A 148 20.99 -16.22 10.48
N LYS A 149 19.85 -15.60 10.15
CA LYS A 149 18.71 -15.46 11.07
C LYS A 149 18.09 -16.84 11.30
N ASP A 150 18.17 -17.32 12.54
CA ASP A 150 17.34 -18.40 13.06
C ASP A 150 15.85 -18.12 12.78
N LYS A 151 15.21 -19.01 12.02
CA LYS A 151 13.75 -19.13 11.97
C LYS A 151 13.30 -19.77 13.28
N LYS A 152 12.71 -18.98 14.17
CA LYS A 152 11.99 -19.52 15.33
C LYS A 152 10.52 -19.75 14.96
N LYS A 153 10.18 -21.04 15.06
CA LYS A 153 8.87 -21.71 15.26
C LYS A 153 7.60 -20.88 15.12
#